data_AF-A0A534Q3K3-F1
#
_entry.id   AF-A0A534Q3K3-F1
#
_cell.length_a   1.000
_cell.length_b   1.000
_cell.length_c   1.000
_cell.angle_alpha   90.00
_cell.angle_beta   90.00
_cell.angle_gamma   90.00
#
_symmetry.space_group_name_H-M   'P 1'
#
loop_
_entity.id
_entity.type
_entity.pdbx_description
1 polymer ?
#
loop_
_entity_poly.entity_id
_entity_poly.type
_entity_poly.pdbx_seq_one_letter_code
_entity_poly.pdbx_strand_id
1 'polypeptide(L)'
;MLSHPNIVAIHDVGEHAQLPYLVSELLEGQSLREELQPGKPLPPRKAIEYGLQMALGLAAAHEKGIVHRDLKPENLFVTRDGQLKILDFGLARLIEPVGGPAHSASTIRNLKIGGTQPGTVLGTVGYMAPEQVRGQPADHRSDLFACGAILYEMLAGRRAFDGQSGVDVMAAILSDKPSPLPRDVPPGLERAVWRCLEKLPEERFQSARDLAFQLEELSHATPALAKPVSPLKAAVLWAALALTGIAAIGTFFLGRRTADSGQPSYHQLTFRRGTVSAARFAPDGQSAVYAAAWQGTPHEVFVTTQRSPESRRLELPPADLLALSSKGEIAVLLRRRQMDGESAGTLAQVALSGGQPRELADDVEAADWSPDGTSLLLVRRVQGQSQLELPATHILYKTYGTIAYPRVSRDGMQVAFVDRPRRGDESGAIAVVEKGAVRKLTDLWPIANGLAWNGAEIWFTAAEPGSAPALRAVTLSGEQRLVARVTGRMALHDIAPSGQVLLARESARAGLIVATAGGEERVLAWFDGSLLSDLSADGSAVVFVESGGEAATHAVFLRKTDGSPAVRLG
;
A
#
# COMPACT_ATOMS: atom_id res chain seq x y z
N MET A 1 -4.94 6.96 -38.56
CA MET A 1 -6.31 7.54 -38.50
C MET A 1 -7.13 6.84 -37.43
N LEU A 2 -7.74 7.62 -36.53
CA LEU A 2 -8.70 7.16 -35.53
C LEU A 2 -10.09 7.38 -36.14
N SER A 3 -10.80 6.30 -36.51
CA SER A 3 -12.14 6.36 -37.12
C SER A 3 -13.07 5.52 -36.25
N HIS A 4 -14.01 6.17 -35.58
CA HIS A 4 -14.98 5.55 -34.69
C HIS A 4 -16.24 6.41 -34.65
N PRO A 5 -17.47 5.84 -34.62
CA PRO A 5 -18.71 6.62 -34.61
C PRO A 5 -18.79 7.67 -33.50
N ASN A 6 -18.23 7.38 -32.32
CA ASN A 6 -18.21 8.28 -31.17
C ASN A 6 -16.96 9.18 -31.07
N ILE A 7 -16.19 9.34 -32.15
CA ILE A 7 -15.03 10.23 -32.23
C ILE A 7 -15.17 11.09 -33.47
N VAL A 8 -14.91 12.40 -33.34
CA VAL A 8 -14.99 13.30 -34.48
C VAL A 8 -13.97 12.92 -35.57
N ALA A 9 -14.43 12.80 -36.81
CA ALA A 9 -13.55 12.56 -37.95
C ALA A 9 -12.79 13.84 -38.33
N ILE A 10 -11.47 13.74 -38.41
CA ILE A 10 -10.60 14.81 -38.96
C ILE A 10 -10.37 14.50 -40.43
N HIS A 11 -10.70 15.44 -41.30
CA HIS A 11 -10.54 15.35 -42.74
C HIS A 11 -9.20 15.91 -43.23
N ASP A 12 -8.76 17.03 -42.65
CA ASP A 12 -7.50 17.68 -43.03
C ASP A 12 -6.89 18.48 -41.85
N VAL A 13 -5.57 18.66 -41.85
CA VAL A 13 -4.85 19.51 -40.91
C VAL A 13 -3.77 20.25 -41.69
N GLY A 14 -3.66 21.56 -41.51
CA GLY A 14 -2.69 22.36 -42.23
C GLY A 14 -2.38 23.68 -41.55
N GLU A 15 -1.69 24.54 -42.29
CA GLU A 15 -1.31 25.88 -41.85
C GLU A 15 -1.66 26.86 -42.96
N HIS A 16 -2.36 27.94 -42.62
CA HIS A 16 -2.64 29.03 -43.54
C HIS A 16 -2.22 30.35 -42.89
N ALA A 17 -1.32 31.08 -43.55
CA ALA A 17 -0.79 32.35 -43.05
C ALA A 17 -0.27 32.27 -41.59
N GLN A 18 0.50 31.22 -41.26
CA GLN A 18 1.06 30.96 -39.92
C GLN A 18 0.02 30.63 -38.84
N LEU A 19 -1.24 30.42 -39.22
CA LEU A 19 -2.28 29.94 -38.34
C LEU A 19 -2.56 28.46 -38.64
N PRO A 20 -2.40 27.56 -37.65
CA PRO A 20 -2.80 26.17 -37.83
C PRO A 20 -4.32 26.09 -37.99
N TYR A 21 -4.78 25.26 -38.93
CA TYR A 21 -6.20 24.96 -39.13
C TYR A 21 -6.43 23.44 -39.07
N LEU A 22 -7.64 23.06 -38.65
CA LEU A 22 -8.12 21.68 -38.64
C LEU A 22 -9.49 21.65 -39.31
N VAL A 23 -9.68 20.74 -40.26
CA VAL A 23 -10.95 20.48 -40.93
C VAL A 23 -11.49 19.16 -40.39
N SER A 24 -12.66 19.20 -39.78
CA SER A 24 -13.37 18.03 -39.24
C SER A 24 -14.74 17.86 -39.89
N GLU A 25 -15.39 16.74 -39.61
CA GLU A 25 -16.80 16.56 -39.98
C GLU A 25 -17.67 17.67 -39.36
N LEU A 26 -18.61 18.19 -40.14
CA LEU A 26 -19.57 19.17 -39.66
C LEU A 26 -20.63 18.46 -38.80
N LEU A 27 -20.70 18.79 -37.51
CA LEU A 27 -21.68 18.24 -36.58
C LEU A 27 -22.84 19.22 -36.36
N GLU A 28 -24.07 18.73 -36.48
CA GLU A 28 -25.28 19.49 -36.14
C GLU A 28 -25.84 19.04 -34.79
N GLY A 29 -25.92 19.95 -33.82
CA GLY A 29 -26.30 19.63 -32.45
C GLY A 29 -25.79 20.66 -31.46
N GLN A 30 -25.45 20.22 -30.26
CA GLN A 30 -24.92 21.06 -29.18
C GLN A 30 -23.88 20.28 -28.35
N SER A 31 -23.03 20.98 -27.62
CA SER A 31 -22.13 20.35 -26.65
C SER A 31 -22.90 19.74 -25.48
N LEU A 32 -22.34 18.73 -24.83
CA LEU A 32 -22.92 18.19 -23.59
C LEU A 32 -22.96 19.26 -22.49
N ARG A 33 -22.00 20.18 -22.48
CA ARG A 33 -22.02 21.35 -21.59
C ARG A 33 -23.29 22.19 -21.75
N GLU A 34 -23.71 22.48 -22.98
CA GLU A 34 -24.94 23.23 -23.26
C GLU A 34 -26.20 22.44 -22.87
N GLU A 35 -26.15 21.11 -22.93
CA GLU A 35 -27.24 20.25 -22.47
C GLU A 35 -27.36 20.22 -20.93
N LEU A 36 -26.23 20.29 -20.21
CA LEU A 36 -26.18 20.23 -18.75
C LEU A 36 -26.55 21.58 -18.10
N GLN A 37 -27.84 21.73 -17.78
CA GLN A 37 -28.35 22.87 -17.03
C GLN A 37 -28.07 22.70 -15.52
N PRO A 38 -27.51 23.72 -14.84
CA PRO A 38 -27.28 23.66 -13.38
C PRO A 38 -28.56 23.34 -12.61
N GLY A 39 -28.47 22.36 -11.71
CA GLY A 39 -29.59 21.91 -10.87
C GLY A 39 -30.60 21.00 -11.56
N LYS A 40 -30.39 20.62 -12.83
CA LYS A 40 -31.30 19.78 -13.59
C LYS A 40 -30.60 18.48 -14.04
N PRO A 41 -30.79 17.36 -13.32
CA PRO A 41 -30.22 16.08 -13.73
C PRO A 41 -30.89 15.55 -15.00
N LEU A 42 -30.12 14.81 -15.80
CA LEU A 42 -30.62 14.02 -16.93
C LEU A 42 -31.25 12.71 -16.43
N PRO A 43 -32.25 12.16 -17.14
CA PRO A 43 -32.79 10.84 -16.82
C PRO A 43 -31.68 9.77 -16.84
N PRO A 44 -31.66 8.82 -15.88
CA PRO A 44 -30.59 7.81 -15.79
C PRO A 44 -30.37 7.02 -17.08
N ARG A 45 -31.44 6.73 -17.82
CA ARG A 45 -31.37 6.06 -19.12
C ARG A 45 -30.55 6.85 -20.13
N LYS A 46 -30.76 8.18 -20.19
CA LYS A 46 -30.03 9.06 -21.11
C LYS A 46 -28.56 9.20 -20.70
N ALA A 47 -28.28 9.26 -19.39
CA ALA A 47 -26.92 9.25 -18.88
C ALA A 47 -26.18 7.94 -19.19
N ILE A 48 -26.86 6.78 -19.15
CA ILE A 48 -26.31 5.48 -19.58
C ILE A 48 -26.01 5.49 -21.08
N GLU A 49 -26.94 5.96 -21.91
CA GLU A 49 -26.77 6.02 -23.37
C GLU A 49 -25.57 6.90 -23.76
N TYR A 50 -25.42 8.08 -23.16
CA TYR A 50 -24.26 8.96 -23.39
C TYR A 50 -22.98 8.39 -22.78
N GLY A 51 -23.04 7.82 -21.58
CA GLY A 51 -21.89 7.20 -20.92
C GLY A 51 -21.32 6.03 -21.73
N LEU A 52 -22.19 5.19 -22.29
CA LEU A 52 -21.80 4.07 -23.14
C LEU A 52 -21.08 4.56 -24.39
N GLN A 53 -21.65 5.54 -25.09
CA GLN A 53 -21.06 6.13 -26.29
C GLN A 53 -19.70 6.80 -26.02
N MET A 54 -19.59 7.52 -24.90
CA MET A 54 -18.32 8.09 -24.44
C MET A 54 -17.28 7.00 -24.14
N ALA A 55 -17.66 5.94 -23.42
CA ALA A 55 -16.77 4.84 -23.07
C ALA A 55 -16.27 4.07 -24.31
N LEU A 56 -17.14 3.85 -25.31
CA LEU A 56 -16.77 3.23 -26.59
C LEU A 56 -15.79 4.10 -27.38
N GLY A 57 -16.01 5.41 -27.44
CA GLY A 57 -15.08 6.35 -28.07
C GLY A 57 -13.71 6.37 -27.38
N LEU A 58 -13.68 6.41 -26.04
CA LEU A 58 -12.43 6.32 -25.29
C LEU A 58 -11.71 4.99 -25.51
N ALA A 59 -12.43 3.87 -25.51
CA ALA A 59 -11.85 2.54 -25.74
C ALA A 59 -11.13 2.47 -27.11
N ALA A 60 -11.76 2.97 -28.17
CA ALA A 60 -11.18 2.99 -29.51
C ALA A 60 -9.91 3.86 -29.60
N ALA A 61 -9.82 4.94 -28.82
CA ALA A 61 -8.62 5.77 -28.74
C ALA A 61 -7.52 5.12 -27.89
N HIS A 62 -7.88 4.57 -26.73
CA HIS A 62 -6.97 3.90 -25.79
C HIS A 62 -6.32 2.66 -26.43
N GLU A 63 -7.04 1.89 -27.23
CA GLU A 63 -6.48 0.76 -28.01
C GLU A 63 -5.36 1.18 -28.98
N LYS A 64 -5.35 2.45 -29.39
CA LYS A 64 -4.29 3.04 -30.23
C LYS A 64 -3.25 3.82 -29.43
N GLY A 65 -3.27 3.72 -28.10
CA GLY A 65 -2.35 4.43 -27.20
C GLY A 65 -2.61 5.93 -27.08
N ILE A 66 -3.77 6.42 -27.54
CA ILE A 66 -4.13 7.84 -27.50
C ILE A 66 -4.94 8.10 -26.24
N VAL A 67 -4.46 8.99 -25.37
CA VAL A 67 -5.14 9.41 -24.14
C VAL A 67 -5.63 10.85 -24.30
N HIS A 68 -6.87 11.14 -23.93
CA HIS A 68 -7.48 12.46 -24.12
C HIS A 68 -6.91 13.53 -23.19
N ARG A 69 -6.77 13.22 -21.89
CA ARG A 69 -6.17 14.07 -20.82
C ARG A 69 -6.89 15.37 -20.46
N ASP A 70 -7.76 15.89 -21.31
CA ASP A 70 -8.63 17.06 -21.04
C ASP A 70 -10.11 16.74 -21.30
N LEU A 71 -10.59 15.56 -20.91
CA LEU A 71 -11.99 15.17 -21.17
C LEU A 71 -12.93 15.97 -20.26
N LYS A 72 -13.92 16.63 -20.86
CA LYS A 72 -14.89 17.49 -20.17
C LYS A 72 -16.14 17.68 -21.06
N PRO A 73 -17.29 18.12 -20.52
CA PRO A 73 -18.52 18.23 -21.30
C PRO A 73 -18.47 19.20 -22.48
N GLU A 74 -17.53 20.15 -22.50
CA GLU A 74 -17.26 21.03 -23.64
C GLU A 74 -16.63 20.26 -24.83
N ASN A 75 -15.92 19.17 -24.55
CA ASN A 75 -15.27 18.31 -25.55
C ASN A 75 -16.15 17.11 -25.95
N LEU A 76 -17.43 17.13 -25.59
CA LEU A 76 -18.42 16.12 -25.95
C LEU A 76 -19.54 16.79 -26.73
N PHE A 77 -19.78 16.36 -27.96
CA PHE A 77 -20.81 16.91 -28.82
C PHE A 77 -21.94 15.90 -28.99
N VAL A 78 -23.17 16.35 -28.79
CA VAL A 78 -24.39 15.55 -28.99
C VAL A 78 -25.07 16.04 -30.26
N THR A 79 -25.14 15.15 -31.25
CA THR A 79 -25.83 15.42 -32.52
C THR A 79 -27.35 15.43 -32.34
N ARG A 80 -28.08 16.01 -33.30
CA ARG A 80 -29.56 16.03 -33.31
C ARG A 80 -30.19 14.63 -33.23
N ASP A 81 -29.48 13.61 -33.72
CA ASP A 81 -29.92 12.21 -33.70
C ASP A 81 -29.58 11.49 -32.38
N GLY A 82 -29.02 12.20 -31.39
CA GLY A 82 -28.69 11.65 -30.06
C GLY A 82 -27.36 10.89 -30.00
N GLN A 83 -26.54 10.95 -31.05
CA GLN A 83 -25.19 10.39 -31.03
C GLN A 83 -24.21 11.35 -30.36
N LEU A 84 -23.46 10.84 -29.38
CA LEU A 84 -22.37 11.54 -28.70
C LEU A 84 -21.05 11.27 -29.43
N LYS A 85 -20.32 12.36 -29.70
CA LYS A 85 -18.99 12.35 -30.31
C LYS A 85 -17.99 13.07 -29.41
N ILE A 86 -16.85 12.43 -29.17
CA ILE A 86 -15.71 13.02 -28.49
C ILE A 86 -14.98 13.91 -29.48
N LEU A 87 -14.83 15.17 -29.11
CA LEU A 87 -14.07 16.18 -29.85
C LEU A 87 -12.59 16.11 -29.44
N ASP A 88 -11.72 16.58 -30.34
CA ASP A 88 -10.27 16.79 -30.19
C ASP A 88 -9.56 16.10 -29.01
N PHE A 89 -8.89 14.99 -29.31
CA PHE A 89 -7.87 14.40 -28.45
C PHE A 89 -6.63 15.31 -28.39
N GLY A 90 -6.66 16.33 -27.54
CA GLY A 90 -5.50 17.06 -27.02
C GLY A 90 -4.35 17.35 -28.00
N LEU A 91 -4.62 17.83 -29.23
CA LEU A 91 -3.60 18.18 -30.22
C LEU A 91 -2.80 19.46 -29.85
N ALA A 92 -3.18 20.17 -28.77
CA ALA A 92 -2.62 21.48 -28.40
C ALA A 92 -1.40 21.43 -27.44
N ARG A 93 -0.64 20.33 -27.37
CA ARG A 93 0.61 20.28 -26.55
C ARG A 93 1.87 19.91 -27.34
N LEU A 94 1.80 19.87 -28.67
CA LEU A 94 2.90 19.45 -29.54
C LEU A 94 3.60 20.59 -30.31
N ILE A 95 3.41 21.85 -29.92
CA ILE A 95 4.13 22.98 -30.54
C ILE A 95 4.99 23.70 -29.50
N GLU A 96 6.12 23.08 -29.13
CA GLU A 96 7.39 23.78 -28.92
C GLU A 96 8.50 22.90 -29.52
N PRO A 97 9.46 23.46 -30.30
CA PRO A 97 10.47 22.66 -30.98
C PRO A 97 11.41 21.99 -29.98
N VAL A 98 11.54 20.67 -30.15
CA VAL A 98 12.46 19.80 -29.44
C VAL A 98 13.91 20.23 -29.71
N GLY A 99 14.61 20.60 -28.65
CA GLY A 99 16.06 20.67 -28.59
C GLY A 99 16.57 20.12 -27.25
N GLY A 100 16.67 18.79 -27.13
CA GLY A 100 17.31 18.11 -25.98
C GLY A 100 16.59 16.82 -25.53
N PRO A 101 17.32 15.76 -25.14
CA PRO A 101 16.75 14.42 -24.98
C PRO A 101 15.86 14.29 -23.73
N ALA A 102 14.62 13.86 -23.99
CA ALA A 102 13.71 13.09 -23.14
C ALA A 102 13.77 13.26 -21.61
N HIS A 103 13.06 14.28 -21.10
CA HIS A 103 12.45 14.23 -19.78
C HIS A 103 11.00 14.76 -19.86
N SER A 104 10.02 13.87 -19.73
CA SER A 104 8.60 14.20 -19.59
C SER A 104 8.33 14.84 -18.22
N ALA A 105 8.66 16.12 -18.09
CA ALA A 105 8.31 16.97 -16.97
C ALA A 105 7.83 18.33 -17.50
N SER A 106 6.59 18.39 -17.97
CA SER A 106 5.94 19.66 -18.31
C SER A 106 4.41 19.52 -18.29
N THR A 107 3.82 19.54 -17.09
CA THR A 107 2.36 19.71 -16.95
C THR A 107 1.95 20.98 -16.21
N ILE A 108 2.87 21.68 -15.51
CA ILE A 108 2.51 22.81 -14.63
C ILE A 108 3.09 24.17 -15.09
N ARG A 109 3.70 24.31 -16.28
CA ARG A 109 4.33 25.60 -16.67
C ARG A 109 3.41 26.66 -17.31
N ASN A 110 2.17 26.34 -17.70
CA ASN A 110 1.32 27.27 -18.46
C ASN A 110 0.03 27.76 -17.77
N LEU A 111 -0.18 27.47 -16.48
CA LEU A 111 -1.17 28.22 -15.70
C LEU A 111 -0.55 29.57 -15.32
N LYS A 112 -0.75 30.58 -16.17
CA LYS A 112 -0.59 31.98 -15.77
C LYS A 112 -1.45 32.24 -14.53
N ILE A 113 -0.82 32.21 -13.36
CA ILE A 113 -1.34 32.78 -12.12
C ILE A 113 -1.20 34.30 -12.28
N GLY A 114 -2.17 34.93 -12.95
CA GLY A 114 -2.12 36.37 -13.22
C GLY A 114 -3.01 36.76 -14.39
N GLY A 115 -4.29 36.98 -14.09
CA GLY A 115 -5.27 37.42 -15.07
C GLY A 115 -6.69 37.21 -14.57
N THR A 116 -7.19 38.14 -13.77
CA THR A 116 -8.58 38.22 -13.34
C THR A 116 -9.53 38.34 -14.53
N GLN A 117 -10.09 37.22 -14.97
CA GLN A 117 -11.41 37.16 -15.60
C GLN A 117 -12.30 36.26 -14.73
N PRO A 118 -13.39 36.78 -14.14
CA PRO A 118 -14.32 35.98 -13.35
C PRO A 118 -14.99 34.94 -14.27
N GLY A 119 -14.71 33.65 -14.04
CA GLY A 119 -15.45 32.53 -14.67
C GLY A 119 -14.61 31.48 -15.39
N THR A 120 -13.45 31.83 -15.98
CA THR A 120 -12.75 30.91 -16.90
C THR A 120 -11.83 29.90 -16.21
N VAL A 121 -11.25 30.25 -15.05
CA VAL A 121 -10.27 29.39 -14.34
C VAL A 121 -10.95 28.32 -13.49
N LEU A 122 -12.20 28.53 -13.08
CA LEU A 122 -12.97 27.60 -12.23
C LEU A 122 -13.59 26.44 -13.05
N GLY A 123 -13.72 26.60 -14.36
CA GLY A 123 -14.47 25.69 -15.23
C GLY A 123 -13.83 24.32 -15.48
N THR A 124 -12.51 24.29 -15.72
CA THR A 124 -11.81 23.13 -16.29
C THR A 124 -11.26 22.15 -15.25
N VAL A 125 -11.00 22.62 -14.02
CA VAL A 125 -10.30 21.81 -13.00
C VAL A 125 -11.16 20.63 -12.51
N GLY A 126 -12.49 20.77 -12.51
CA GLY A 126 -13.43 19.81 -11.92
C GLY A 126 -13.46 18.40 -12.53
N TYR A 127 -12.81 18.19 -13.69
CA TYR A 127 -12.74 16.89 -14.38
C TYR A 127 -11.33 16.28 -14.37
N MET A 128 -10.33 16.98 -13.81
CA MET A 128 -8.97 16.46 -13.71
C MET A 128 -8.89 15.29 -12.73
N ALA A 129 -8.15 14.25 -13.09
CA ALA A 129 -7.87 13.15 -12.17
C ALA A 129 -6.88 13.57 -11.06
N PRO A 130 -6.91 12.95 -9.87
CA PRO A 130 -5.98 13.24 -8.77
C PRO A 130 -4.50 13.22 -9.16
N GLU A 131 -4.09 12.28 -10.01
CA GLU A 131 -2.73 12.19 -10.54
C GLU A 131 -2.36 13.40 -11.43
N GLN A 132 -3.32 13.95 -12.18
CA GLN A 132 -3.11 15.15 -12.99
C GLN A 132 -2.96 16.39 -12.12
N VAL A 133 -3.77 16.50 -11.06
CA VAL A 133 -3.68 17.58 -10.06
C VAL A 133 -2.33 17.53 -9.33
N ARG A 134 -1.80 16.33 -9.05
CA ARG A 134 -0.49 16.12 -8.43
C ARG A 134 0.69 16.28 -9.40
N GLY A 135 0.45 16.47 -10.69
CA GLY A 135 1.50 16.51 -11.72
C GLY A 135 2.20 15.17 -11.95
N GLN A 136 1.57 14.07 -11.57
CA GLN A 136 2.05 12.70 -11.79
C GLN A 136 1.76 12.24 -13.24
N PRO A 137 2.42 11.17 -13.73
CA PRO A 137 2.12 10.60 -15.03
C PRO A 137 0.64 10.19 -15.14
N ALA A 138 -0.06 10.75 -16.13
CA ALA A 138 -1.45 10.46 -16.43
C ALA A 138 -1.56 9.50 -17.63
N ASP A 139 -2.18 8.35 -17.39
CA ASP A 139 -2.49 7.33 -18.40
C ASP A 139 -3.99 7.36 -18.77
N HIS A 140 -4.45 6.35 -19.51
CA HIS A 140 -5.84 6.24 -19.96
C HIS A 140 -6.87 6.20 -18.82
N ARG A 141 -6.46 5.84 -17.60
CA ARG A 141 -7.34 5.81 -16.41
C ARG A 141 -7.67 7.20 -15.89
N SER A 142 -6.93 8.24 -16.31
CA SER A 142 -7.31 9.62 -16.06
C SER A 142 -8.56 10.02 -16.86
N ASP A 143 -8.72 9.53 -18.10
CA ASP A 143 -9.93 9.77 -18.89
C ASP A 143 -11.15 9.06 -18.28
N LEU A 144 -10.96 7.92 -17.60
CA LEU A 144 -12.02 7.20 -16.90
C LEU A 144 -12.53 7.96 -15.67
N PHE A 145 -11.63 8.66 -14.97
CA PHE A 145 -12.02 9.55 -13.88
C PHE A 145 -12.86 10.72 -14.40
N ALA A 146 -12.41 11.38 -15.47
CA ALA A 146 -13.15 12.44 -16.12
C ALA A 146 -14.53 11.97 -16.60
N CYS A 147 -14.61 10.78 -17.22
CA CYS A 147 -15.86 10.12 -17.60
C CYS A 147 -16.80 9.93 -16.41
N GLY A 148 -16.28 9.46 -15.26
CA GLY A 148 -17.05 9.35 -14.01
C GLY A 148 -17.57 10.69 -13.49
N ALA A 149 -16.75 11.74 -13.54
CA ALA A 149 -17.14 13.09 -13.12
C ALA A 149 -18.26 13.67 -14.00
N ILE A 150 -18.21 13.39 -15.31
CA ILE A 150 -19.25 13.78 -16.27
C ILE A 150 -20.54 12.99 -16.01
N LEU A 151 -20.46 11.67 -15.84
CA LEU A 151 -21.62 10.83 -15.49
C LEU A 151 -22.28 11.27 -14.19
N TYR A 152 -21.47 11.59 -13.16
CA TYR A 152 -21.97 12.16 -11.93
C TYR A 152 -22.73 13.47 -12.17
N GLU A 153 -22.17 14.38 -12.97
CA GLU A 153 -22.82 15.66 -13.26
C GLU A 153 -24.14 15.49 -14.02
N MET A 154 -24.18 14.56 -14.99
CA MET A 154 -25.41 14.19 -15.69
C MET A 154 -26.49 13.70 -14.71
N LEU A 155 -26.12 12.90 -13.71
CA LEU A 155 -27.08 12.27 -12.77
C LEU A 155 -27.44 13.16 -11.58
N ALA A 156 -26.54 14.01 -11.13
CA ALA A 156 -26.72 14.87 -9.96
C ALA A 156 -27.20 16.28 -10.32
N GLY A 157 -27.06 16.69 -11.59
CA GLY A 157 -27.32 18.07 -12.03
C GLY A 157 -26.31 19.09 -11.48
N ARG A 158 -25.18 18.61 -10.93
CA ARG A 158 -24.10 19.42 -10.34
C ARG A 158 -22.79 18.65 -10.41
N ARG A 159 -21.66 19.36 -10.38
CA ARG A 159 -20.33 18.77 -10.45
C ARG A 159 -20.03 17.83 -9.29
N ALA A 160 -19.21 16.81 -9.56
CA ALA A 160 -18.73 15.85 -8.56
C ALA A 160 -17.87 16.50 -7.47
N PHE A 161 -17.02 17.45 -7.90
CA PHE A 161 -16.15 18.25 -7.05
C PHE A 161 -16.40 19.73 -7.37
N ASP A 162 -16.68 20.51 -6.34
CA ASP A 162 -16.99 21.93 -6.46
C ASP A 162 -16.40 22.70 -5.27
N GLY A 163 -16.16 24.00 -5.43
CA GLY A 163 -15.43 24.80 -4.43
C GLY A 163 -15.47 26.29 -4.74
N GLN A 164 -15.15 27.12 -3.74
CA GLN A 164 -15.19 28.59 -3.86
C GLN A 164 -14.07 29.14 -4.74
N SER A 165 -12.97 28.40 -4.87
CA SER A 165 -11.83 28.71 -5.73
C SER A 165 -11.32 27.46 -6.47
N GLY A 166 -10.49 27.66 -7.51
CA GLY A 166 -9.87 26.55 -8.23
C GLY A 166 -8.99 25.67 -7.34
N VAL A 167 -8.38 26.24 -6.29
CA VAL A 167 -7.59 25.48 -5.30
C VAL A 167 -8.49 24.60 -4.44
N ASP A 168 -9.67 25.08 -4.05
CA ASP A 168 -10.64 24.29 -3.29
C ASP A 168 -11.15 23.10 -4.11
N VAL A 169 -11.41 23.31 -5.41
CA VAL A 169 -11.79 22.23 -6.33
C VAL A 169 -10.66 21.19 -6.47
N MET A 170 -9.39 21.63 -6.58
CA MET A 170 -8.25 20.71 -6.60
C MET A 170 -8.16 19.91 -5.29
N ALA A 171 -8.33 20.54 -4.14
CA ALA A 171 -8.34 19.86 -2.85
C ALA A 171 -9.47 18.82 -2.75
N ALA A 172 -10.68 19.17 -3.20
CA ALA A 172 -11.82 18.26 -3.25
C ALA A 172 -11.56 17.05 -4.17
N ILE A 173 -10.91 17.27 -5.32
CA ILE A 173 -10.50 16.18 -6.20
C ILE A 173 -9.52 15.23 -5.51
N LEU A 174 -8.60 15.72 -4.67
CA LEU A 174 -7.60 14.87 -4.02
C LEU A 174 -8.13 14.07 -2.84
N SER A 175 -9.12 14.58 -2.11
CA SER A 175 -9.48 14.06 -0.79
C SER A 175 -10.97 13.77 -0.59
N ASP A 176 -11.85 14.52 -1.24
CA ASP A 176 -13.29 14.46 -0.94
C ASP A 176 -14.00 13.36 -1.71
N LYS A 177 -15.07 12.83 -1.14
CA LYS A 177 -16.05 12.02 -1.87
C LYS A 177 -17.15 12.93 -2.41
N PRO A 178 -17.57 12.77 -3.68
CA PRO A 178 -18.77 13.43 -4.18
C PRO A 178 -19.95 13.20 -3.23
N SER A 179 -20.93 14.09 -3.26
CA SER A 179 -22.16 13.86 -2.49
C SER A 179 -22.95 12.66 -3.04
N PRO A 180 -23.85 12.05 -2.26
CA PRO A 180 -24.68 10.96 -2.74
C PRO A 180 -25.52 11.34 -3.98
N LEU A 181 -25.64 10.41 -4.93
CA LEU A 181 -26.51 10.56 -6.09
C LEU A 181 -27.99 10.49 -5.68
N PRO A 182 -28.91 11.04 -6.50
CA PRO A 182 -30.35 10.92 -6.29
C PRO A 182 -30.83 9.45 -6.20
N ARG A 183 -31.87 9.20 -5.40
CA ARG A 183 -32.38 7.83 -5.11
C ARG A 183 -32.97 7.11 -6.33
N ASP A 184 -33.31 7.84 -7.37
CA ASP A 184 -33.84 7.34 -8.64
C ASP A 184 -32.75 6.85 -9.60
N VAL A 185 -31.47 7.07 -9.26
CA VAL A 185 -30.35 6.47 -9.98
C VAL A 185 -30.28 4.96 -9.70
N PRO A 186 -30.26 4.09 -10.73
CA PRO A 186 -30.13 2.66 -10.53
C PRO A 186 -28.83 2.31 -9.76
N PRO A 187 -28.87 1.41 -8.75
CA PRO A 187 -27.70 1.09 -7.94
C PRO A 187 -26.49 0.59 -8.76
N GLY A 188 -26.74 -0.06 -9.90
CA GLY A 188 -25.67 -0.49 -10.81
C GLY A 188 -24.95 0.67 -11.48
N LEU A 189 -25.69 1.69 -11.91
CA LEU A 189 -25.14 2.92 -12.50
C LEU A 189 -24.39 3.74 -11.46
N GLU A 190 -24.97 3.86 -10.26
CA GLU A 190 -24.31 4.52 -9.14
C GLU A 190 -22.94 3.89 -8.86
N ARG A 191 -22.86 2.55 -8.74
CA ARG A 191 -21.58 1.84 -8.53
C ARG A 191 -20.57 2.08 -9.64
N ALA A 192 -21.02 2.14 -10.91
CA ALA A 192 -20.13 2.43 -12.04
C ALA A 192 -19.51 3.83 -11.90
N VAL A 193 -20.32 4.83 -11.56
CA VAL A 193 -19.85 6.22 -11.33
C VAL A 193 -18.84 6.29 -10.19
N TRP A 194 -19.14 5.67 -9.04
CA TRP A 194 -18.23 5.68 -7.90
C TRP A 194 -16.89 5.02 -8.22
N ARG A 195 -16.90 3.88 -8.93
CA ARG A 195 -15.67 3.19 -9.33
C ARG A 195 -14.83 4.02 -10.30
N CYS A 196 -15.43 4.79 -11.21
CA CYS A 196 -14.69 5.75 -12.03
C CYS A 196 -14.03 6.85 -11.20
N LEU A 197 -14.69 7.29 -10.12
CA LEU A 197 -14.26 8.40 -9.26
C LEU A 197 -13.32 8.00 -8.11
N GLU A 198 -12.84 6.75 -8.09
CA GLU A 198 -11.84 6.34 -7.11
C GLU A 198 -10.55 7.16 -7.24
N LYS A 199 -9.96 7.50 -6.10
CA LYS A 199 -8.81 8.42 -6.09
C LYS A 199 -7.54 7.74 -6.61
N LEU A 200 -7.39 6.46 -6.33
CA LEU A 200 -6.31 5.61 -6.81
C LEU A 200 -6.64 5.05 -8.21
N PRO A 201 -5.81 5.29 -9.24
CA PRO A 201 -6.07 4.79 -10.60
C PRO A 201 -6.26 3.26 -10.68
N GLU A 202 -5.58 2.48 -9.83
CA GLU A 202 -5.67 1.03 -9.73
C GLU A 202 -7.02 0.52 -9.20
N GLU A 203 -7.79 1.35 -8.49
CA GLU A 203 -9.12 1.00 -7.99
C GLU A 203 -10.23 1.33 -9.00
N ARG A 204 -9.92 2.12 -10.03
CA ARG A 204 -10.84 2.44 -11.13
C ARG A 204 -11.04 1.25 -12.08
N PHE A 205 -11.92 1.42 -13.06
CA PHE A 205 -11.89 0.55 -14.24
C PHE A 205 -10.50 0.59 -14.87
N GLN A 206 -9.99 -0.56 -15.27
CA GLN A 206 -8.66 -0.65 -15.88
C GLN A 206 -8.69 -0.40 -17.39
N SER A 207 -9.88 -0.44 -18.01
CA SER A 207 -10.09 -0.06 -19.40
C SER A 207 -11.44 0.64 -19.61
N ALA A 208 -11.52 1.50 -20.64
CA ALA A 208 -12.80 2.09 -21.06
C ALA A 208 -13.77 1.04 -21.62
N ARG A 209 -13.26 -0.09 -22.12
CA ARG A 209 -14.04 -1.23 -22.59
C ARG A 209 -14.81 -1.91 -21.45
N ASP A 210 -14.19 -2.05 -20.27
CA ASP A 210 -14.87 -2.61 -19.09
C ASP A 210 -16.02 -1.72 -18.62
N LEU A 211 -15.81 -0.39 -18.67
CA LEU A 211 -16.85 0.58 -18.36
C LEU A 211 -18.00 0.52 -19.39
N ALA A 212 -17.67 0.45 -20.68
CA ALA A 212 -18.67 0.31 -21.74
C ALA A 212 -19.51 -0.95 -21.55
N PHE A 213 -18.87 -2.10 -21.29
CA PHE A 213 -19.56 -3.37 -21.03
C PHE A 213 -20.55 -3.26 -19.86
N GLN A 214 -20.15 -2.64 -18.75
CA GLN A 214 -21.04 -2.46 -17.61
C GLN A 214 -22.22 -1.53 -17.90
N LEU A 215 -22.00 -0.45 -18.65
CA LEU A 215 -23.07 0.48 -19.04
C LEU A 215 -24.04 -0.16 -20.04
N GLU A 216 -23.54 -1.03 -20.93
CA GLU A 216 -24.34 -1.81 -21.86
C GLU A 216 -25.27 -2.78 -21.12
N GLU A 217 -24.77 -3.54 -20.13
CA GLU A 217 -25.60 -4.41 -19.29
C GLU A 217 -26.75 -3.65 -18.60
N LEU A 218 -26.47 -2.42 -18.13
CA LEU A 218 -27.47 -1.56 -17.50
C LEU A 218 -28.50 -1.02 -18.49
N SER A 219 -28.13 -0.86 -19.76
CA SER A 219 -29.04 -0.41 -20.82
C SER A 219 -30.10 -1.47 -21.19
N HIS A 220 -29.77 -2.76 -21.01
CA HIS A 220 -30.65 -3.88 -21.31
C HIS A 220 -31.51 -4.34 -20.13
N ALA A 221 -31.21 -3.89 -18.91
CA ALA A 221 -31.96 -4.25 -17.71
C ALA A 221 -33.36 -3.59 -17.71
N THR A 222 -34.40 -4.36 -18.03
CA THR A 222 -35.80 -3.92 -17.90
C THR A 222 -36.23 -3.95 -16.42
N PRO A 223 -36.94 -2.94 -15.88
CA PRO A 223 -37.47 -3.02 -14.53
C PRO A 223 -38.54 -4.12 -14.44
N ALA A 224 -38.24 -5.20 -13.75
CA ALA A 224 -39.20 -6.26 -13.47
C ALA A 224 -40.26 -5.74 -12.49
N LEU A 225 -41.43 -5.35 -13.01
CA LEU A 225 -42.65 -5.17 -12.22
C LEU A 225 -43.11 -6.53 -11.69
N ALA A 226 -43.06 -6.69 -10.36
CA ALA A 226 -43.52 -7.89 -9.68
C ALA A 226 -45.04 -8.10 -9.89
N LYS A 227 -45.43 -9.27 -10.41
CA LYS A 227 -46.83 -9.72 -10.46
C LYS A 227 -47.22 -10.39 -9.14
N PRO A 228 -48.46 -10.22 -8.65
CA PRO A 228 -48.91 -10.86 -7.41
C PRO A 228 -49.09 -12.37 -7.63
N VAL A 229 -48.58 -13.18 -6.69
CA VAL A 229 -48.71 -14.64 -6.69
C VAL A 229 -49.81 -15.05 -5.70
N SER A 230 -50.65 -16.00 -6.08
CA SER A 230 -51.82 -16.50 -5.33
C SER A 230 -51.49 -16.99 -3.89
N PRO A 231 -52.41 -16.83 -2.92
CA PRO A 231 -52.15 -17.00 -1.47
C PRO A 231 -51.71 -18.41 -1.05
N LEU A 232 -52.09 -19.46 -1.80
CA LEU A 232 -51.70 -20.84 -1.49
C LEU A 232 -50.25 -21.19 -1.87
N LYS A 233 -49.68 -20.54 -2.88
CA LYS A 233 -48.25 -20.67 -3.22
C LYS A 233 -47.38 -19.77 -2.36
N ALA A 234 -47.94 -18.64 -1.89
CA ALA A 234 -47.27 -17.72 -0.99
C ALA A 234 -46.91 -18.39 0.34
N ALA A 235 -47.79 -19.19 0.97
CA ALA A 235 -47.50 -19.79 2.28
C ALA A 235 -46.30 -20.77 2.27
N VAL A 236 -46.18 -21.60 1.23
CA VAL A 236 -45.03 -22.51 1.05
C VAL A 236 -43.76 -21.74 0.69
N LEU A 237 -43.90 -20.70 -0.14
CA LEU A 237 -42.79 -19.79 -0.43
C LEU A 237 -42.34 -19.02 0.83
N TRP A 238 -43.25 -18.59 1.69
CA TRP A 238 -42.96 -17.85 2.93
C TRP A 238 -42.28 -18.73 3.98
N ALA A 239 -42.66 -20.01 4.09
CA ALA A 239 -41.96 -20.95 4.96
C ALA A 239 -40.54 -21.26 4.46
N ALA A 240 -40.37 -21.44 3.14
CA ALA A 240 -39.06 -21.61 2.52
C ALA A 240 -38.21 -20.33 2.62
N LEU A 241 -38.81 -19.15 2.38
CA LEU A 241 -38.17 -17.84 2.53
C LEU A 241 -37.84 -17.50 3.98
N ALA A 242 -38.61 -17.98 4.95
CA ALA A 242 -38.31 -17.81 6.36
C ALA A 242 -37.12 -18.68 6.77
N LEU A 243 -37.04 -19.92 6.29
CA LEU A 243 -35.87 -20.77 6.55
C LEU A 243 -34.61 -20.27 5.83
N THR A 244 -34.70 -19.89 4.55
CA THR A 244 -33.58 -19.25 3.85
C THR A 244 -33.30 -17.86 4.39
N GLY A 245 -34.29 -17.17 4.94
CA GLY A 245 -34.16 -15.86 5.58
C GLY A 245 -33.44 -15.97 6.91
N ILE A 246 -33.74 -16.98 7.73
CA ILE A 246 -33.01 -17.28 8.97
C ILE A 246 -31.59 -17.77 8.64
N ALA A 247 -31.41 -18.59 7.61
CA ALA A 247 -30.09 -19.00 7.14
C ALA A 247 -29.30 -17.83 6.53
N ALA A 248 -29.95 -16.93 5.79
CA ALA A 248 -29.36 -15.73 5.21
C ALA A 248 -29.05 -14.68 6.26
N ILE A 249 -29.87 -14.56 7.30
CA ILE A 249 -29.62 -13.74 8.50
C ILE A 249 -28.45 -14.36 9.27
N GLY A 250 -28.42 -15.68 9.42
CA GLY A 250 -27.30 -16.42 10.01
C GLY A 250 -25.99 -16.17 9.26
N THR A 251 -25.98 -16.29 7.92
CA THR A 251 -24.80 -16.01 7.09
C THR A 251 -24.49 -14.52 6.96
N PHE A 252 -25.49 -13.63 7.05
CA PHE A 252 -25.28 -12.18 7.07
C PHE A 252 -24.68 -11.70 8.39
N PHE A 253 -25.08 -12.27 9.53
CA PHE A 253 -24.45 -11.99 10.82
C PHE A 253 -23.10 -12.69 10.99
N LEU A 254 -22.90 -13.87 10.40
CA LEU A 254 -21.59 -14.53 10.33
C LEU A 254 -20.64 -13.80 9.38
N GLY A 255 -21.15 -13.28 8.26
CA GLY A 255 -20.41 -12.49 7.26
C GLY A 255 -20.17 -11.03 7.68
N ARG A 256 -21.03 -10.44 8.52
CA ARG A 256 -20.75 -9.12 9.13
C ARG A 256 -19.71 -9.19 10.23
N ARG A 257 -19.46 -10.36 10.84
CA ARG A 257 -18.31 -10.54 11.73
C ARG A 257 -16.97 -10.57 10.99
N THR A 258 -16.97 -10.79 9.67
CA THR A 258 -15.75 -10.87 8.85
C THR A 258 -15.57 -9.68 7.90
N ALA A 259 -16.57 -8.80 7.76
CA ALA A 259 -16.58 -7.73 6.75
C ALA A 259 -16.31 -6.31 7.29
N ASP A 260 -15.76 -6.18 8.50
CA ASP A 260 -15.30 -4.90 9.04
C ASP A 260 -13.77 -4.90 9.16
N SER A 261 -13.10 -5.05 8.01
CA SER A 261 -11.70 -4.66 7.86
C SER A 261 -11.67 -3.45 6.94
N GLY A 262 -11.89 -2.27 7.51
CA GLY A 262 -11.55 -1.02 6.83
C GLY A 262 -10.12 -1.12 6.29
N GLN A 263 -9.86 -0.53 5.12
CA GLN A 263 -8.51 -0.53 4.56
C GLN A 263 -7.52 -0.05 5.64
N PRO A 264 -6.39 -0.76 5.85
CA PRO A 264 -5.45 -0.40 6.90
C PRO A 264 -4.92 1.01 6.64
N SER A 265 -5.13 1.91 7.60
CA SER A 265 -4.51 3.24 7.57
C SER A 265 -3.08 3.14 8.08
N TYR A 266 -2.12 3.54 7.26
CA TYR A 266 -0.71 3.57 7.65
C TYR A 266 -0.35 4.93 8.24
N HIS A 267 0.27 4.91 9.42
CA HIS A 267 0.80 6.10 10.06
C HIS A 267 2.30 5.92 10.33
N GLN A 268 3.13 6.76 9.71
CA GLN A 268 4.57 6.68 9.85
C GLN A 268 5.03 7.31 11.18
N LEU A 269 5.66 6.50 12.04
CA LEU A 269 6.09 6.93 13.38
C LEU A 269 7.46 7.61 13.42
N THR A 270 8.31 7.39 12.42
CA THR A 270 9.64 8.03 12.32
C THR A 270 10.04 8.21 10.86
N PHE A 271 10.66 9.34 10.56
CA PHE A 271 11.19 9.68 9.23
C PHE A 271 12.71 9.50 9.15
N ARG A 272 13.35 9.11 10.26
CA ARG A 272 14.80 8.89 10.31
C ARG A 272 15.18 7.64 9.54
N ARG A 273 16.33 7.68 8.87
CA ARG A 273 16.90 6.53 8.15
C ARG A 273 17.90 5.80 9.04
N GLY A 274 17.69 4.50 9.20
CA GLY A 274 18.50 3.60 10.01
C GLY A 274 17.76 2.30 10.29
N THR A 275 18.26 1.52 11.24
CA THR A 275 17.74 0.19 11.53
C THR A 275 16.88 0.25 12.78
N VAL A 276 15.60 -0.07 12.66
CA VAL A 276 14.71 -0.30 13.80
C VAL A 276 14.78 -1.79 14.15
N SER A 277 15.26 -2.13 15.35
CA SER A 277 15.43 -3.53 15.76
C SER A 277 14.17 -4.12 16.39
N ALA A 278 13.43 -3.30 17.15
CA ALA A 278 12.20 -3.70 17.80
C ALA A 278 11.32 -2.49 18.09
N ALA A 279 10.00 -2.71 18.11
CA ALA A 279 9.02 -1.74 18.58
C ALA A 279 7.91 -2.43 19.39
N ARG A 280 7.37 -1.76 20.40
CA ARG A 280 6.27 -2.24 21.26
C ARG A 280 5.28 -1.13 21.54
N PHE A 281 4.00 -1.44 21.60
CA PHE A 281 3.00 -0.50 22.06
C PHE A 281 3.15 -0.25 23.56
N ALA A 282 3.05 1.00 23.98
CA ALA A 282 2.97 1.34 25.39
C ALA A 282 1.59 1.01 25.96
N PRO A 283 1.48 0.83 27.30
CA PRO A 283 0.20 0.51 27.95
C PRO A 283 -0.92 1.54 27.72
N ASP A 284 -0.56 2.78 27.38
CA ASP A 284 -1.51 3.85 27.07
C ASP A 284 -2.26 3.66 25.73
N GLY A 285 -1.80 2.73 24.88
CA GLY A 285 -2.36 2.44 23.56
C GLY A 285 -2.16 3.55 22.51
N GLN A 286 -1.49 4.65 22.85
CA GLN A 286 -1.27 5.80 21.97
C GLN A 286 0.21 6.03 21.65
N SER A 287 1.09 5.49 22.50
CA SER A 287 2.54 5.60 22.37
C SER A 287 3.15 4.27 21.93
N ALA A 288 4.31 4.36 21.28
CA ALA A 288 5.14 3.21 20.96
C ALA A 288 6.57 3.47 21.47
N VAL A 289 7.18 2.42 22.00
CA VAL A 289 8.60 2.41 22.35
C VAL A 289 9.32 1.60 21.29
N TYR A 290 10.42 2.11 20.76
CA TYR A 290 11.18 1.39 19.76
C TYR A 290 12.69 1.58 19.98
N ALA A 291 13.47 0.56 19.61
CA ALA A 291 14.93 0.65 19.58
C ALA A 291 15.39 0.83 18.13
N ALA A 292 16.31 1.77 17.92
CA ALA A 292 16.86 2.02 16.60
C ALA A 292 18.31 2.51 16.65
N ALA A 293 19.06 2.16 15.62
CA ALA A 293 20.37 2.74 15.33
C ALA A 293 20.25 3.69 14.14
N TRP A 294 20.71 4.92 14.33
CA TRP A 294 20.62 5.98 13.32
C TRP A 294 22.01 6.40 12.89
N GLN A 295 22.28 6.43 11.57
CA GLN A 295 23.54 6.96 11.02
C GLN A 295 24.81 6.33 11.65
N GLY A 296 24.77 5.03 11.94
CA GLY A 296 25.93 4.30 12.51
C GLY A 296 26.10 4.44 14.01
N THR A 297 25.19 5.09 14.73
CA THR A 297 25.19 5.06 16.20
C THR A 297 24.80 3.67 16.72
N PRO A 298 25.23 3.29 17.93
CA PRO A 298 24.64 2.16 18.64
C PRO A 298 23.12 2.28 18.78
N HIS A 299 22.47 1.17 19.10
CA HIS A 299 21.02 1.14 19.30
C HIS A 299 20.64 1.98 20.52
N GLU A 300 19.66 2.86 20.32
CA GLU A 300 19.09 3.71 21.36
C GLU A 300 17.58 3.48 21.42
N VAL A 301 17.00 3.69 22.61
CA VAL A 301 15.56 3.50 22.85
C VAL A 301 14.83 4.84 22.79
N PHE A 302 13.75 4.87 22.03
CA PHE A 302 12.93 6.04 21.79
C PHE A 302 11.47 5.76 22.16
N VAL A 303 10.76 6.82 22.54
CA VAL A 303 9.31 6.84 22.73
C VAL A 303 8.71 7.82 21.73
N THR A 304 7.66 7.39 21.04
CA THR A 304 6.92 8.21 20.08
C THR A 304 5.41 8.07 20.31
N THR A 305 4.64 9.02 19.78
CA THR A 305 3.17 9.03 19.89
C THR A 305 2.56 9.23 18.51
N GLN A 306 1.34 8.74 18.27
CA GLN A 306 0.66 8.93 16.98
C GLN A 306 0.35 10.40 16.64
N ARG A 307 0.52 11.32 17.59
CA ARG A 307 0.20 12.75 17.42
C ARG A 307 1.43 13.61 17.15
N SER A 308 2.63 13.08 17.36
CA SER A 308 3.88 13.80 17.17
C SER A 308 4.84 13.00 16.30
N PRO A 309 5.36 13.56 15.19
CA PRO A 309 6.37 12.90 14.39
C PRO A 309 7.75 12.87 15.08
N GLU A 310 7.93 13.60 16.18
CA GLU A 310 9.17 13.62 16.95
C GLU A 310 9.19 12.53 18.02
N SER A 311 10.28 11.76 18.04
CA SER A 311 10.50 10.71 19.02
C SER A 311 11.46 11.18 20.11
N ARG A 312 11.08 11.00 21.37
CA ARG A 312 11.90 11.34 22.53
C ARG A 312 12.83 10.18 22.87
N ARG A 313 14.13 10.43 22.95
CA ARG A 313 15.12 9.43 23.41
C ARG A 313 14.97 9.21 24.91
N LEU A 314 15.05 7.95 25.35
CA LEU A 314 15.21 7.63 26.77
C LEU A 314 16.69 7.72 27.16
N GLU A 315 16.98 8.28 28.33
CA GLU A 315 18.34 8.41 28.86
C GLU A 315 18.84 7.08 29.41
N LEU A 316 19.16 6.17 28.49
CA LEU A 316 19.68 4.83 28.77
C LEU A 316 21.06 4.68 28.10
N PRO A 317 21.94 3.82 28.63
CA PRO A 317 23.08 3.35 27.85
C PRO A 317 22.60 2.67 26.56
N PRO A 318 23.46 2.54 25.53
CA PRO A 318 23.13 1.81 24.32
C PRO A 318 22.51 0.44 24.60
N ALA A 319 21.32 0.21 24.07
CA ALA A 319 20.49 -0.92 24.42
C ALA A 319 19.50 -1.29 23.31
N ASP A 320 19.20 -2.57 23.22
CA ASP A 320 18.10 -3.10 22.42
C ASP A 320 16.80 -3.17 23.23
N LEU A 321 15.66 -3.06 22.56
CA LEU A 321 14.35 -3.25 23.16
C LEU A 321 13.92 -4.71 23.03
N LEU A 322 13.62 -5.37 24.15
CA LEU A 322 13.12 -6.75 24.17
C LEU A 322 11.59 -6.79 24.32
N ALA A 323 11.06 -6.13 25.35
CA ALA A 323 9.64 -6.17 25.69
C ALA A 323 9.19 -4.97 26.51
N LEU A 324 7.87 -4.77 26.59
CA LEU A 324 7.23 -3.73 27.39
C LEU A 324 6.05 -4.31 28.15
N SER A 325 6.01 -4.11 29.46
CA SER A 325 4.96 -4.68 30.31
C SER A 325 3.72 -3.78 30.35
N SER A 326 2.57 -4.38 30.72
CA SER A 326 1.32 -3.64 30.99
C SER A 326 1.41 -2.63 32.14
N LYS A 327 2.47 -2.70 32.96
CA LYS A 327 2.75 -1.78 34.06
C LYS A 327 3.74 -0.66 33.68
N GLY A 328 4.18 -0.59 32.43
CA GLY A 328 5.12 0.42 31.96
C GLY A 328 6.58 0.10 32.28
N GLU A 329 6.91 -1.17 32.49
CA GLU A 329 8.28 -1.63 32.69
C GLU A 329 8.87 -2.11 31.36
N ILE A 330 9.99 -1.52 30.96
CA ILE A 330 10.72 -1.86 29.74
C ILE A 330 11.78 -2.92 30.08
N ALA A 331 11.80 -4.01 29.32
CA ALA A 331 12.90 -4.95 29.27
C ALA A 331 13.84 -4.57 28.13
N VAL A 332 15.09 -4.26 28.46
CA VAL A 332 16.13 -3.86 27.50
C VAL A 332 17.31 -4.82 27.56
N LEU A 333 18.04 -4.94 26.45
CA LEU A 333 19.26 -5.72 26.36
C LEU A 333 20.47 -4.79 26.31
N LEU A 334 21.22 -4.76 27.41
CA LEU A 334 22.47 -4.03 27.54
C LEU A 334 23.63 -4.89 27.04
N ARG A 335 24.76 -4.24 26.73
CA ARG A 335 26.03 -4.91 26.44
C ARG A 335 25.88 -6.02 25.39
N ARG A 336 25.14 -5.72 24.32
CA ARG A 336 24.87 -6.62 23.20
C ARG A 336 26.19 -7.14 22.62
N ARG A 337 26.27 -8.45 22.42
CA ARG A 337 27.36 -9.17 21.76
C ARG A 337 26.78 -10.00 20.63
N GLN A 338 27.43 -9.98 19.48
CA GLN A 338 27.08 -10.87 18.36
C GLN A 338 27.77 -12.22 18.58
N MET A 339 27.02 -13.31 18.57
CA MET A 339 27.51 -14.68 18.76
C MET A 339 26.77 -15.62 17.80
N ASP A 340 27.51 -16.34 16.95
CA ASP A 340 26.95 -17.33 16.02
C ASP A 340 25.80 -16.79 15.14
N GLY A 341 25.87 -15.51 14.73
CA GLY A 341 24.82 -14.86 13.93
C GLY A 341 23.62 -14.33 14.73
N GLU A 342 23.55 -14.61 16.04
CA GLU A 342 22.53 -14.08 16.94
C GLU A 342 23.11 -13.01 17.88
N SER A 343 22.24 -12.29 18.58
CA SER A 343 22.65 -11.31 19.58
C SER A 343 22.27 -11.77 20.99
N ALA A 344 23.21 -11.67 21.91
CA ALA A 344 22.97 -11.91 23.34
C ALA A 344 23.59 -10.81 24.20
N GLY A 345 23.03 -10.56 25.38
CA GLY A 345 23.50 -9.50 26.27
C GLY A 345 22.97 -9.65 27.69
N THR A 346 23.02 -8.56 28.43
CA THR A 346 22.49 -8.49 29.81
C THR A 346 21.10 -7.87 29.77
N LEU A 347 20.11 -8.64 30.18
CA LEU A 347 18.75 -8.15 30.40
C LEU A 347 18.75 -7.17 31.57
N ALA A 348 18.19 -5.99 31.35
CA ALA A 348 17.89 -5.03 32.38
C ALA A 348 16.44 -4.53 32.28
N GLN A 349 15.90 -4.13 33.42
CA GLN A 349 14.57 -3.55 33.54
C GLN A 349 14.67 -2.06 33.85
N VAL A 350 13.84 -1.25 33.21
CA VAL A 350 13.73 0.20 33.48
C VAL A 350 12.29 0.69 33.29
N ALA A 351 11.86 1.63 34.10
CA ALA A 351 10.53 2.22 33.96
C ALA A 351 10.43 3.10 32.70
N LEU A 352 9.26 3.14 32.07
CA LEU A 352 8.98 3.98 30.89
C LEU A 352 9.15 5.48 31.17
N SER A 353 8.96 5.90 32.43
CA SER A 353 9.24 7.26 32.89
C SER A 353 10.73 7.59 32.92
N GLY A 354 11.61 6.61 32.73
CA GLY A 354 13.05 6.72 32.90
C GLY A 354 13.54 6.18 34.25
N GLY A 355 14.85 6.24 34.46
CA GLY A 355 15.53 5.71 35.65
C GLY A 355 16.78 4.92 35.27
N GLN A 356 17.50 4.44 36.28
CA GLN A 356 18.64 3.55 36.04
C GLN A 356 18.16 2.12 35.72
N PRO A 357 18.68 1.48 34.66
CA PRO A 357 18.40 0.08 34.39
C PRO A 357 18.87 -0.84 35.53
N ARG A 358 17.98 -1.72 35.99
CA ARG A 358 18.29 -2.79 36.93
C ARG A 358 18.58 -4.07 36.16
N GLU A 359 19.84 -4.53 36.18
CA GLU A 359 20.25 -5.78 35.54
C GLU A 359 19.62 -7.00 36.24
N LEU A 360 19.16 -7.97 35.45
CA LEU A 360 18.42 -9.14 35.94
C LEU A 360 19.08 -10.48 35.56
N ALA A 361 19.59 -10.60 34.34
CA ALA A 361 20.18 -11.84 33.85
C ALA A 361 21.15 -11.60 32.68
N ASP A 362 22.21 -12.40 32.63
CA ASP A 362 23.15 -12.44 31.51
C ASP A 362 22.78 -13.52 30.48
N ASP A 363 23.39 -13.37 29.31
CA ASP A 363 23.28 -14.27 28.15
C ASP A 363 21.83 -14.43 27.66
N VAL A 364 21.07 -13.33 27.69
CA VAL A 364 19.68 -13.28 27.20
C VAL A 364 19.69 -12.92 25.71
N GLU A 365 18.95 -13.69 24.91
CA GLU A 365 18.77 -13.50 23.47
C GLU A 365 17.46 -12.76 23.15
N ALA A 366 16.39 -13.06 23.89
CA ALA A 366 15.09 -12.41 23.76
C ALA A 366 14.29 -12.49 25.07
N ALA A 367 13.28 -11.63 25.21
CA ALA A 367 12.36 -11.68 26.34
C ALA A 367 10.95 -11.21 25.95
N ASP A 368 9.96 -11.60 26.74
CA ASP A 368 8.61 -11.04 26.72
C ASP A 368 8.00 -10.99 28.13
N TRP A 369 7.00 -10.16 28.35
CA TRP A 369 6.30 -10.08 29.64
C TRP A 369 5.08 -10.99 29.65
N SER A 370 4.78 -11.57 30.82
CA SER A 370 3.45 -12.12 31.08
C SER A 370 2.39 -11.02 30.97
N PRO A 371 1.13 -11.33 30.62
CA PRO A 371 0.09 -10.32 30.41
C PRO A 371 -0.16 -9.39 31.61
N ASP A 372 0.01 -9.92 32.83
CA ASP A 372 -0.10 -9.18 34.10
C ASP A 372 1.14 -8.34 34.44
N GLY A 373 2.20 -8.41 33.62
CA GLY A 373 3.45 -7.69 33.79
C GLY A 373 4.23 -8.08 35.04
N THR A 374 4.05 -9.29 35.59
CA THR A 374 4.74 -9.74 36.81
C THR A 374 5.94 -10.63 36.54
N SER A 375 5.90 -11.41 35.46
CA SER A 375 6.88 -12.45 35.15
C SER A 375 7.47 -12.22 33.76
N LEU A 376 8.72 -12.62 33.58
CA LEU A 376 9.44 -12.53 32.30
C LEU A 376 9.59 -13.92 31.69
N LEU A 377 9.18 -14.03 30.43
CA LEU A 377 9.61 -15.07 29.51
C LEU A 377 11.00 -14.71 29.01
N LEU A 378 11.95 -15.63 29.12
CA LEU A 378 13.33 -15.43 28.67
C LEU A 378 13.72 -16.46 27.63
N VAL A 379 14.51 -16.04 26.64
CA VAL A 379 15.33 -16.93 25.84
C VAL A 379 16.77 -16.70 26.26
N ARG A 380 17.41 -17.73 26.83
CA ARG A 380 18.78 -17.65 27.33
C ARG A 380 19.70 -18.59 26.57
N ARG A 381 20.94 -18.14 26.38
CA ARG A 381 22.02 -18.94 25.82
C ARG A 381 22.74 -19.66 26.96
N VAL A 382 22.65 -20.99 26.97
CA VAL A 382 23.31 -21.83 27.99
C VAL A 382 24.00 -22.99 27.30
N GLN A 383 25.32 -23.10 27.48
CA GLN A 383 26.15 -24.20 26.93
C GLN A 383 25.92 -24.48 25.44
N GLY A 384 25.78 -23.44 24.62
CA GLY A 384 25.57 -23.65 23.19
C GLY A 384 24.15 -24.06 22.80
N GLN A 385 23.14 -23.90 23.68
CA GLN A 385 21.71 -24.05 23.37
C GLN A 385 20.93 -22.76 23.66
N SER A 386 19.87 -22.48 22.88
CA SER A 386 18.82 -21.54 23.27
C SER A 386 17.81 -22.25 24.15
N GLN A 387 17.49 -21.67 25.31
CA GLN A 387 16.51 -22.19 26.27
C GLN A 387 15.40 -21.16 26.47
N LEU A 388 14.15 -21.58 26.27
CA LEU A 388 12.95 -20.79 26.54
C LEU A 388 12.50 -21.07 27.98
N GLU A 389 12.42 -20.04 28.82
CA GLU A 389 12.16 -20.14 30.26
C GLU A 389 10.97 -19.26 30.68
N LEU A 390 9.98 -19.83 31.39
CA LEU A 390 8.87 -19.08 31.99
C LEU A 390 8.26 -19.81 33.21
N PRO A 391 8.24 -19.18 34.42
CA PRO A 391 9.05 -18.02 34.78
C PRO A 391 10.54 -18.35 34.68
N ALA A 392 11.42 -17.35 34.84
CA ALA A 392 12.87 -17.56 34.78
C ALA A 392 13.30 -18.80 35.60
N THR A 393 14.20 -19.62 35.05
CA THR A 393 14.64 -20.96 35.51
C THR A 393 13.76 -22.17 35.13
N HIS A 394 12.48 -22.00 34.78
CA HIS A 394 11.64 -23.11 34.34
C HIS A 394 11.68 -23.28 32.82
N ILE A 395 12.45 -24.26 32.34
CA ILE A 395 12.67 -24.50 30.91
C ILE A 395 11.43 -25.14 30.27
N LEU A 396 10.84 -24.43 29.31
CA LEU A 396 9.73 -24.88 28.49
C LEU A 396 10.20 -25.59 27.21
N TYR A 397 11.30 -25.12 26.62
CA TYR A 397 11.84 -25.64 25.36
C TYR A 397 13.34 -25.36 25.24
N LYS A 398 14.07 -26.22 24.53
CA LYS A 398 15.49 -26.02 24.22
C LYS A 398 15.82 -26.50 22.82
N THR A 399 16.76 -25.82 22.17
CA THR A 399 17.25 -26.18 20.84
C THR A 399 18.71 -25.75 20.68
N TYR A 400 19.44 -26.42 19.78
CA TYR A 400 20.76 -25.97 19.34
C TYR A 400 20.68 -24.85 18.30
N GLY A 401 19.51 -24.65 17.70
CA GLY A 401 19.22 -23.51 16.83
C GLY A 401 18.96 -22.22 17.61
N THR A 402 18.01 -21.42 17.11
CA THR A 402 17.61 -20.15 17.73
C THR A 402 16.10 -20.15 18.02
N ILE A 403 15.71 -19.61 19.17
CA ILE A 403 14.32 -19.31 19.53
C ILE A 403 14.10 -17.82 19.36
N ALA A 404 13.41 -17.40 18.31
CA ALA A 404 13.25 -16.00 17.94
C ALA A 404 11.83 -15.47 18.16
N TYR A 405 11.72 -14.18 18.46
CA TYR A 405 10.45 -13.47 18.69
C TYR A 405 9.46 -14.19 19.63
N PRO A 406 9.90 -14.64 20.81
CA PRO A 406 9.00 -15.27 21.77
C PRO A 406 7.90 -14.28 22.20
N ARG A 407 6.65 -14.76 22.29
CA ARG A 407 5.49 -13.99 22.73
C ARG A 407 4.55 -14.80 23.60
N VAL A 408 4.21 -14.25 24.77
CA VAL A 408 3.18 -14.83 25.64
C VAL A 408 1.79 -14.45 25.11
N SER A 409 0.87 -15.42 25.07
CA SER A 409 -0.53 -15.18 24.70
C SER A 409 -1.20 -14.26 25.73
N ARG A 410 -2.28 -13.56 25.33
CA ARG A 410 -2.96 -12.60 26.22
C ARG A 410 -3.60 -13.23 27.45
N ASP A 411 -3.97 -14.50 27.37
CA ASP A 411 -4.47 -15.28 28.50
C ASP A 411 -3.35 -15.90 29.36
N GLY A 412 -2.08 -15.77 28.93
CA GLY A 412 -0.91 -16.31 29.63
C GLY A 412 -0.72 -17.81 29.48
N MET A 413 -1.55 -18.49 28.69
CA MET A 413 -1.61 -19.95 28.62
C MET A 413 -0.71 -20.57 27.57
N GLN A 414 -0.28 -19.79 26.57
CA GLN A 414 0.58 -20.25 25.49
C GLN A 414 1.76 -19.31 25.27
N VAL A 415 2.84 -19.88 24.73
CA VAL A 415 4.02 -19.11 24.29
C VAL A 415 4.28 -19.44 22.83
N ALA A 416 4.16 -18.47 21.95
CA ALA A 416 4.49 -18.61 20.53
C ALA A 416 5.89 -18.07 20.24
N PHE A 417 6.59 -18.67 19.29
CA PHE A 417 7.93 -18.27 18.88
C PHE A 417 8.24 -18.79 17.48
N VAL A 418 9.30 -18.26 16.88
CA VAL A 418 9.89 -18.77 15.65
C VAL A 418 11.02 -19.72 16.03
N ASP A 419 10.85 -21.01 15.71
CA ASP A 419 11.88 -22.04 15.88
C ASP A 419 12.79 -22.08 14.64
N ARG A 420 14.04 -21.66 14.80
CA ARG A 420 15.05 -21.69 13.73
C ARG A 420 15.96 -22.91 13.90
N PRO A 421 16.01 -23.82 12.93
CA PRO A 421 16.86 -25.02 13.05
C PRO A 421 18.36 -24.72 13.09
N ARG A 422 18.79 -23.61 12.47
CA ARG A 422 20.19 -23.18 12.37
C ARG A 422 20.34 -21.76 12.90
N ARG A 423 21.48 -21.47 13.51
CA ARG A 423 21.82 -20.14 13.99
C ARG A 423 22.28 -19.24 12.85
N GLY A 424 21.94 -17.96 12.92
CA GLY A 424 22.31 -16.96 11.90
C GLY A 424 21.58 -17.10 10.56
N ASP A 425 20.63 -18.04 10.45
CA ASP A 425 19.73 -18.18 9.31
C ASP A 425 18.42 -17.43 9.59
N GLU A 426 17.76 -16.93 8.55
CA GLU A 426 16.43 -16.31 8.64
C GLU A 426 15.30 -17.35 8.56
N SER A 427 15.61 -18.60 8.22
CA SER A 427 14.62 -19.68 8.12
C SER A 427 14.03 -20.06 9.47
N GLY A 428 12.73 -20.32 9.51
CA GLY A 428 12.04 -20.63 10.76
C GLY A 428 10.63 -21.18 10.58
N ALA A 429 10.20 -21.97 11.56
CA ALA A 429 8.83 -22.46 11.66
C ALA A 429 8.14 -21.78 12.85
N ILE A 430 6.85 -21.47 12.72
CA ILE A 430 6.09 -20.93 13.84
C ILE A 430 5.74 -22.08 14.78
N ALA A 431 6.12 -21.96 16.04
CA ALA A 431 5.90 -22.96 17.06
C ALA A 431 5.17 -22.35 18.27
N VAL A 432 4.48 -23.21 19.01
CA VAL A 432 3.77 -22.83 20.23
C VAL A 432 4.06 -23.84 21.34
N VAL A 433 4.30 -23.35 22.55
CA VAL A 433 4.24 -24.14 23.78
C VAL A 433 2.83 -24.01 24.35
N GLU A 434 2.16 -25.14 24.56
CA GLU A 434 0.86 -25.22 25.23
C GLU A 434 0.87 -26.43 26.16
N LYS A 435 0.51 -26.24 27.43
CA LYS A 435 0.47 -27.32 28.46
C LYS A 435 1.79 -28.11 28.56
N GLY A 436 2.93 -27.43 28.41
CA GLY A 436 4.27 -28.03 28.50
C GLY A 436 4.71 -28.81 27.25
N ALA A 437 3.90 -28.87 26.20
CA ALA A 437 4.25 -29.51 24.94
C ALA A 437 4.50 -28.46 23.85
N VAL A 438 5.53 -28.69 23.03
CA VAL A 438 5.85 -27.85 21.87
C VAL A 438 5.24 -28.45 20.62
N ARG A 439 4.57 -27.62 19.83
CA ARG A 439 3.98 -27.99 18.54
C ARG A 439 4.39 -26.98 17.47
N LYS A 440 4.82 -27.47 16.32
CA LYS A 440 5.05 -26.64 15.13
C LYS A 440 3.71 -26.46 14.41
N LEU A 441 3.34 -25.20 14.18
CA LEU A 441 2.09 -24.82 13.52
C LEU A 441 2.27 -24.64 12.00
N THR A 442 3.50 -24.43 11.54
CA THR A 442 3.84 -24.28 10.14
C THR A 442 5.01 -25.16 9.75
N ASP A 443 5.13 -25.42 8.46
CA ASP A 443 6.39 -25.88 7.86
C ASP A 443 7.49 -24.82 7.98
N LEU A 444 8.71 -25.20 7.61
CA LEU A 444 9.86 -24.32 7.62
C LEU A 444 9.76 -23.28 6.50
N TRP A 445 9.71 -22.00 6.89
CA TRP A 445 9.80 -20.89 5.95
C TRP A 445 11.25 -20.52 5.65
N PRO A 446 11.60 -20.15 4.40
CA PRO A 446 12.92 -19.62 4.07
C PRO A 446 13.28 -18.36 4.86
N ILE A 447 12.29 -17.51 5.13
CA ILE A 447 12.42 -16.31 5.96
C ILE A 447 11.20 -16.27 6.87
N ALA A 448 11.42 -16.22 8.18
CA ALA A 448 10.40 -15.98 9.19
C ALA A 448 10.92 -14.98 10.23
N ASN A 449 10.35 -13.77 10.21
CA ASN A 449 10.75 -12.65 11.05
C ASN A 449 9.52 -12.02 11.69
N GLY A 450 9.63 -11.63 12.96
CA GLY A 450 8.54 -10.97 13.68
C GLY A 450 7.38 -11.91 14.01
N LEU A 451 6.85 -11.78 15.21
CA LEU A 451 5.74 -12.57 15.70
C LEU A 451 4.97 -11.77 16.76
N ALA A 452 3.64 -11.80 16.69
CA ALA A 452 2.76 -11.22 17.68
C ALA A 452 1.39 -11.93 17.71
N TRP A 453 0.73 -11.89 18.86
CA TRP A 453 -0.63 -12.43 19.00
C TRP A 453 -1.69 -11.42 18.55
N ASN A 454 -2.69 -11.89 17.81
CA ASN A 454 -3.92 -11.15 17.54
C ASN A 454 -5.14 -12.01 17.90
N GLY A 455 -5.61 -11.87 19.14
CA GLY A 455 -6.65 -12.74 19.68
C GLY A 455 -6.14 -14.18 19.79
N ALA A 456 -6.80 -15.12 19.10
CA ALA A 456 -6.43 -16.54 19.06
C ALA A 456 -5.49 -16.91 17.90
N GLU A 457 -5.16 -15.95 17.03
CA GLU A 457 -4.21 -16.16 15.93
C GLU A 457 -2.82 -15.64 16.29
N ILE A 458 -1.80 -16.26 15.70
CA ILE A 458 -0.42 -15.79 15.72
C ILE A 458 -0.14 -15.14 14.37
N TRP A 459 0.18 -13.85 14.37
CA TRP A 459 0.59 -13.10 13.19
C TRP A 459 2.11 -13.06 13.13
N PHE A 460 2.66 -13.19 11.92
CA PHE A 460 4.09 -13.25 11.67
C PHE A 460 4.41 -12.77 10.25
N THR A 461 5.67 -12.40 10.01
CA THR A 461 6.14 -12.03 8.66
C THR A 461 6.97 -13.16 8.08
N ALA A 462 6.58 -13.67 6.92
CA ALA A 462 7.31 -14.75 6.26
C ALA A 462 7.30 -14.65 4.74
N ALA A 463 8.35 -15.16 4.10
CA ALA A 463 8.52 -15.14 2.65
C ALA A 463 8.37 -16.54 2.05
N GLU A 464 7.60 -16.63 0.95
CA GLU A 464 7.70 -17.76 0.03
C GLU A 464 9.05 -17.68 -0.72
N PRO A 465 9.60 -18.82 -1.18
CA PRO A 465 10.80 -18.80 -2.03
C PRO A 465 10.66 -17.80 -3.20
N GLY A 466 11.62 -16.90 -3.35
CA GLY A 466 11.63 -15.89 -4.42
C GLY A 466 10.68 -14.70 -4.23
N SER A 467 9.99 -14.59 -3.09
CA SER A 467 9.08 -13.49 -2.78
C SER A 467 9.58 -12.62 -1.62
N ALA A 468 9.12 -11.37 -1.53
CA ALA A 468 9.35 -10.55 -0.34
C ALA A 468 8.51 -11.05 0.86
N PRO A 469 8.99 -10.90 2.11
CA PRO A 469 8.22 -11.25 3.31
C PRO A 469 6.86 -10.52 3.37
N ALA A 470 5.81 -11.29 3.62
CA ALA A 470 4.44 -10.81 3.75
C ALA A 470 3.90 -11.06 5.16
N LEU A 471 2.90 -10.27 5.57
CA LEU A 471 2.22 -10.45 6.85
C LEU A 471 1.21 -11.59 6.72
N ARG A 472 1.34 -12.60 7.59
CA ARG A 472 0.55 -13.82 7.62
C ARG A 472 0.01 -14.08 9.01
N ALA A 473 -1.00 -14.92 9.08
CA ALA A 473 -1.58 -15.42 10.32
C ALA A 473 -1.66 -16.95 10.30
N VAL A 474 -1.45 -17.56 11.46
CA VAL A 474 -1.68 -18.99 11.69
C VAL A 474 -2.51 -19.18 12.95
N THR A 475 -3.48 -20.09 12.90
CA THR A 475 -4.28 -20.51 14.06
C THR A 475 -3.57 -21.61 14.84
N LEU A 476 -4.03 -21.91 16.07
CA LEU A 476 -3.51 -23.04 16.85
C LEU A 476 -3.80 -24.41 16.22
N SER A 477 -4.72 -24.50 15.25
CA SER A 477 -4.93 -25.71 14.44
C SER A 477 -3.98 -25.83 13.25
N GLY A 478 -3.15 -24.81 12.97
CA GLY A 478 -2.22 -24.77 11.85
C GLY A 478 -2.82 -24.23 10.56
N GLU A 479 -4.04 -23.68 10.59
CA GLU A 479 -4.65 -23.03 9.43
C GLU A 479 -3.98 -21.68 9.17
N GLN A 480 -3.55 -21.45 7.94
CA GLN A 480 -2.76 -20.27 7.56
C GLN A 480 -3.51 -19.39 6.58
N ARG A 481 -3.37 -18.07 6.74
CA ARG A 481 -3.89 -17.09 5.78
C ARG A 481 -2.94 -15.92 5.58
N LEU A 482 -2.99 -15.32 4.40
CA LEU A 482 -2.34 -14.07 4.09
C LEU A 482 -3.14 -12.93 4.73
N VAL A 483 -2.47 -12.05 5.48
CA VAL A 483 -3.09 -10.87 6.09
C VAL A 483 -2.90 -9.65 5.20
N ALA A 484 -1.65 -9.37 4.80
CA ALA A 484 -1.33 -8.22 3.95
C ALA A 484 -0.02 -8.43 3.20
N ARG A 485 0.07 -7.88 1.98
CA ARG A 485 1.31 -7.71 1.22
C ARG A 485 1.57 -6.23 1.01
N VAL A 486 2.80 -5.80 1.25
CA VAL A 486 3.27 -4.44 1.00
C VAL A 486 4.56 -4.56 0.20
N THR A 487 4.82 -3.62 -0.71
CA THR A 487 6.03 -3.62 -1.53
C THR A 487 7.29 -3.40 -0.68
N GLY A 488 8.23 -4.35 -0.75
CA GLY A 488 9.49 -4.34 0.00
C GLY A 488 9.51 -5.37 1.13
N ARG A 489 10.61 -5.42 1.89
CA ARG A 489 10.68 -6.31 3.07
C ARG A 489 9.89 -5.66 4.21
N MET A 490 9.06 -6.45 4.86
CA MET A 490 8.25 -6.03 6.00
C MET A 490 8.63 -6.87 7.22
N ALA A 491 8.66 -6.24 8.39
CA ALA A 491 8.89 -6.90 9.67
C ALA A 491 7.81 -6.51 10.68
N LEU A 492 7.14 -7.52 11.24
CA LEU A 492 6.19 -7.35 12.33
C LEU A 492 6.92 -7.15 13.66
N HIS A 493 6.59 -6.09 14.37
CA HIS A 493 7.13 -5.84 15.71
C HIS A 493 6.13 -6.17 16.81
N ASP A 494 4.90 -5.68 16.72
CA ASP A 494 3.90 -5.82 17.79
C ASP A 494 2.45 -5.60 17.30
N ILE A 495 1.47 -6.08 18.08
CA ILE A 495 0.03 -5.89 17.85
C ILE A 495 -0.67 -5.50 19.15
N ALA A 496 -1.26 -4.31 19.17
CA ALA A 496 -2.00 -3.79 20.32
C ALA A 496 -3.33 -4.54 20.55
N PRO A 497 -3.87 -4.49 21.78
CA PRO A 497 -5.24 -4.93 22.07
C PRO A 497 -6.33 -4.34 21.19
N SER A 498 -6.15 -3.09 20.76
CA SER A 498 -7.03 -2.37 19.85
C SER A 498 -7.00 -2.88 18.40
N GLY A 499 -6.08 -3.77 18.05
CA GLY A 499 -5.87 -4.25 16.68
C GLY A 499 -4.89 -3.39 15.85
N GLN A 500 -4.29 -2.35 16.45
CA GLN A 500 -3.21 -1.60 15.80
C GLN A 500 -1.95 -2.46 15.67
N VAL A 501 -1.23 -2.31 14.57
CA VAL A 501 -0.06 -3.14 14.22
C VAL A 501 1.16 -2.25 14.05
N LEU A 502 2.27 -2.60 14.70
CA LEU A 502 3.58 -1.99 14.46
C LEU A 502 4.35 -2.81 13.43
N LEU A 503 4.61 -2.19 12.29
CA LEU A 503 5.36 -2.76 11.16
C LEU A 503 6.55 -1.86 10.84
N ALA A 504 7.68 -2.47 10.50
CA ALA A 504 8.78 -1.79 9.82
C ALA A 504 8.78 -2.19 8.33
N ARG A 505 9.04 -1.20 7.47
CA ARG A 505 9.39 -1.43 6.07
C ARG A 505 10.90 -1.31 5.95
N GLU A 506 11.53 -2.42 5.61
CA GLU A 506 12.97 -2.54 5.52
C GLU A 506 13.42 -2.44 4.06
N SER A 507 14.46 -1.64 3.84
CA SER A 507 15.22 -1.60 2.60
C SER A 507 16.68 -1.82 2.99
N ALA A 508 17.12 -3.07 2.95
CA ALA A 508 18.53 -3.39 3.15
C ALA A 508 19.29 -3.13 1.86
N ARG A 509 20.43 -2.44 1.95
CA ARG A 509 21.41 -2.35 0.88
C ARG A 509 22.78 -2.70 1.41
N ALA A 510 23.47 -3.65 0.78
CA ALA A 510 24.90 -3.82 0.98
C ALA A 510 25.64 -3.08 -0.12
N GLY A 511 26.45 -2.10 0.25
CA GLY A 511 27.22 -1.28 -0.68
C GLY A 511 28.71 -1.62 -0.60
N LEU A 512 29.40 -1.53 -1.74
CA LEU A 512 30.85 -1.60 -1.83
C LEU A 512 31.43 -0.19 -1.97
N ILE A 513 32.39 0.16 -1.12
CA ILE A 513 33.15 1.41 -1.20
C ILE A 513 34.64 1.07 -1.27
N VAL A 514 35.36 1.71 -2.19
CA VAL A 514 36.82 1.63 -2.27
C VAL A 514 37.40 3.00 -1.99
N ALA A 515 38.40 3.04 -1.12
CA ALA A 515 39.22 4.22 -0.86
C ALA A 515 40.63 3.97 -1.41
N THR A 516 41.16 4.92 -2.18
CA THR A 516 42.56 4.89 -2.63
C THR A 516 43.44 5.68 -1.66
N ALA A 517 44.75 5.44 -1.66
CA ALA A 517 45.71 6.06 -0.74
C ALA A 517 45.80 7.61 -0.84
N GLY A 518 45.00 8.26 -1.70
CA GLY A 518 44.85 9.71 -1.85
C GLY A 518 43.54 10.31 -1.33
N GLY A 519 42.64 9.50 -0.74
CA GLY A 519 41.53 9.99 0.10
C GLY A 519 40.15 10.15 -0.55
N GLU A 520 39.99 9.91 -1.86
CA GLU A 520 38.65 9.86 -2.45
C GLU A 520 38.01 8.47 -2.26
N GLU A 521 36.94 8.43 -1.47
CA GLU A 521 36.05 7.27 -1.38
C GLU A 521 35.15 7.20 -2.63
N ARG A 522 35.05 6.01 -3.22
CA ARG A 522 34.20 5.76 -4.39
C ARG A 522 33.26 4.60 -4.12
N VAL A 523 31.96 4.85 -4.31
CA VAL A 523 30.94 3.80 -4.25
C VAL A 523 31.02 2.97 -5.53
N LEU A 524 31.32 1.68 -5.37
CA LEU A 524 31.34 0.69 -6.44
C LEU A 524 30.09 -0.20 -6.47
N ALA A 525 29.16 0.01 -5.52
CA ALA A 525 27.90 -0.71 -5.46
C ALA A 525 27.08 -0.55 -6.75
N TRP A 526 26.38 -1.60 -7.19
CA TRP A 526 25.55 -1.58 -8.38
C TRP A 526 24.07 -1.82 -8.06
N PHE A 527 23.72 -2.95 -7.47
CA PHE A 527 22.34 -3.29 -7.10
C PHE A 527 22.09 -3.11 -5.60
N ASP A 528 21.27 -3.98 -5.01
CA ASP A 528 20.86 -3.87 -3.61
C ASP A 528 21.82 -4.64 -2.67
N GLY A 529 22.76 -5.45 -3.17
CA GLY A 529 23.65 -6.21 -2.31
C GLY A 529 24.98 -6.58 -2.94
N SER A 530 25.89 -5.61 -2.98
CA SER A 530 27.27 -5.78 -3.45
C SER A 530 28.17 -6.26 -2.30
N LEU A 531 28.63 -7.51 -2.37
CA LEU A 531 29.52 -8.12 -1.39
C LEU A 531 30.89 -8.38 -2.01
N LEU A 532 31.93 -7.75 -1.46
CA LEU A 532 33.31 -7.96 -1.91
C LEU A 532 33.70 -9.44 -1.77
N SER A 533 34.23 -10.01 -2.84
CA SER A 533 34.83 -11.35 -2.83
C SER A 533 36.34 -11.26 -2.72
N ASP A 534 36.98 -10.41 -3.53
CA ASP A 534 38.44 -10.22 -3.51
C ASP A 534 38.86 -8.87 -4.13
N LEU A 535 40.09 -8.44 -3.83
CA LEU A 535 40.75 -7.25 -4.38
C LEU A 535 42.05 -7.68 -5.07
N SER A 536 42.31 -7.19 -6.27
CA SER A 536 43.56 -7.47 -6.99
C SER A 536 44.77 -7.00 -6.19
N ALA A 537 45.91 -7.68 -6.35
CA ALA A 537 47.12 -7.40 -5.58
C ALA A 537 47.66 -5.97 -5.76
N ASP A 538 47.38 -5.35 -6.90
CA ASP A 538 47.72 -3.95 -7.22
C ASP A 538 46.62 -2.95 -6.80
N GLY A 539 45.50 -3.43 -6.23
CA GLY A 539 44.36 -2.63 -5.81
C GLY A 539 43.55 -2.02 -6.95
N SER A 540 43.82 -2.40 -8.21
CA SER A 540 43.19 -1.79 -9.39
C SER A 540 41.83 -2.39 -9.76
N ALA A 541 41.47 -3.55 -9.23
CA ALA A 541 40.19 -4.22 -9.52
C ALA A 541 39.64 -5.03 -8.34
N VAL A 542 38.32 -5.14 -8.28
CA VAL A 542 37.57 -5.91 -7.29
C VAL A 542 36.71 -6.97 -7.99
N VAL A 543 36.65 -8.15 -7.39
CA VAL A 543 35.63 -9.16 -7.69
C VAL A 543 34.61 -9.13 -6.57
N PHE A 544 33.34 -9.09 -6.92
CA PHE A 544 32.25 -9.01 -5.96
C PHE A 544 31.04 -9.82 -6.43
N VAL A 545 30.27 -10.32 -5.47
CA VAL A 545 28.97 -10.93 -5.71
C VAL A 545 27.93 -9.83 -5.59
N GLU A 546 27.03 -9.77 -6.57
CA GLU A 546 25.86 -8.91 -6.54
C GLU A 546 24.58 -9.69 -6.27
N SER A 547 23.67 -9.05 -5.57
CA SER A 547 22.32 -9.53 -5.31
C SER A 547 21.32 -8.38 -5.48
N GLY A 548 20.19 -8.66 -6.14
CA GLY A 548 19.15 -7.67 -6.46
C GLY A 548 18.96 -7.43 -7.96
N GLY A 549 17.74 -7.06 -8.36
CA GLY A 549 17.27 -6.99 -9.76
C GLY A 549 15.96 -7.78 -9.98
N GLU A 550 15.29 -7.60 -11.14
CA GLU A 550 14.01 -8.28 -11.48
C GLU A 550 14.08 -9.82 -11.48
N ALA A 551 15.28 -10.39 -11.50
CA ALA A 551 15.51 -11.81 -11.31
C ALA A 551 16.37 -12.01 -10.06
N ALA A 552 15.80 -12.62 -9.02
CA ALA A 552 16.44 -12.92 -7.74
C ALA A 552 17.61 -13.94 -7.87
N THR A 553 18.69 -13.57 -8.56
CA THR A 553 19.88 -14.41 -8.78
C THR A 553 21.14 -13.67 -8.33
N HIS A 554 21.98 -14.35 -7.56
CA HIS A 554 23.33 -13.86 -7.25
C HIS A 554 24.19 -13.99 -8.50
N ALA A 555 24.96 -12.96 -8.85
CA ALA A 555 25.88 -12.98 -9.98
C ALA A 555 27.24 -12.40 -9.59
N VAL A 556 28.31 -12.93 -10.16
CA VAL A 556 29.68 -12.52 -9.92
C VAL A 556 30.07 -11.44 -10.92
N PHE A 557 30.69 -10.37 -10.43
CA PHE A 557 31.14 -9.24 -11.23
C PHE A 557 32.60 -8.92 -10.94
N LEU A 558 33.29 -8.44 -11.98
CA LEU A 558 34.61 -7.81 -11.89
C LEU A 558 34.47 -6.34 -12.25
N ARG A 559 35.08 -5.45 -11.46
CA ARG A 559 35.10 -4.01 -11.74
C ARG A 559 36.44 -3.42 -11.37
N LYS A 560 36.94 -2.46 -12.15
CA LYS A 560 38.11 -1.70 -11.72
C LYS A 560 37.75 -0.70 -10.62
N THR A 561 38.69 -0.41 -9.73
CA THR A 561 38.52 0.55 -8.64
C THR A 561 38.44 1.99 -9.12
N ASP A 562 38.80 2.25 -10.38
CA ASP A 562 38.60 3.52 -11.09
C ASP A 562 37.12 3.83 -11.43
N GLY A 563 36.16 2.96 -11.05
CA GLY A 563 34.74 3.20 -11.25
C GLY A 563 34.23 2.90 -12.67
N SER A 564 35.07 2.37 -13.56
CA SER A 564 34.63 1.86 -14.86
C SER A 564 33.51 0.82 -14.73
N PRO A 565 32.71 0.58 -15.79
CA PRO A 565 31.58 -0.34 -15.73
C PRO A 565 32.00 -1.75 -15.29
N ALA A 566 31.16 -2.39 -14.48
CA ALA A 566 31.40 -3.75 -14.03
C ALA A 566 31.08 -4.77 -15.14
N VAL A 567 31.88 -5.84 -15.19
CA VAL A 567 31.77 -6.94 -16.14
C VAL A 567 31.23 -8.16 -15.40
N ARG A 568 30.13 -8.73 -15.90
CA ARG A 568 29.55 -9.96 -15.35
C ARG A 568 30.42 -11.16 -15.71
N LEU A 569 30.81 -11.96 -14.72
CA LEU A 569 31.60 -13.18 -14.87
C LEU A 569 30.75 -14.47 -14.81
N GLY A 570 29.58 -14.42 -14.18
CA GLY A 570 28.63 -15.55 -14.06
C GLY A 570 27.37 -15.15 -13.32
#